data_AF-A0A965G4S5-F1
#
_entry.id   AF-A0A965G4S5-F1
#
_cell.length_a   1.000
_cell.length_b   1.000
_cell.length_c   1.000
_cell.angle_alpha   90.00
_cell.angle_beta   90.00
_cell.angle_gamma   90.00
#
_symmetry.space_group_name_H-M   'P 1'
#
loop_
_entity.id
_entity.type
_entity.pdbx_description
1 polymer ?
#
loop_
_entity_poly.entity_id
_entity_poly.type
_entity_poly.pdbx_seq_one_letter_code
_entity_poly.pdbx_strand_id
1 'polypeptide(L)'
;CGSNNEIADRTLANKLRVQGDVTLGLGIYTSYLSGDVDLTGTSRTLTLSNSAIFNGSVSNGTLRLVSTSPTRFLALGGSNQFSGVLNLGGGLLVLSNQHALRGVTQILFNGNSTNGGTLGLTASNNADYSAIFSSADLQNYRVDTGGVDSTLATSLGSTNGTFSKSGLGTLTLPVANLFSGGATLAGGRLALGHNQALGTGEFLVDQSGVEIEALVPHPCRRRKPGFLSQQHGRPHPEPGGTLHQPVQQRLSNGDLWHFPGGGERSDRGRNQRYLS
;
A
#
# COMPACT_ATOMS: atom_id res chain seq x y z
N CYS A 1 -10.47 -47.72 9.80
CA CYS A 1 -9.56 -46.55 9.77
C CYS A 1 -9.55 -45.96 11.17
N GLY A 2 -8.44 -46.09 11.91
CA GLY A 2 -8.38 -45.78 13.35
C GLY A 2 -8.66 -44.31 13.68
N SER A 3 -9.17 -44.08 14.88
CA SER A 3 -9.63 -42.82 15.48
C SER A 3 -8.56 -41.75 15.70
N ASN A 4 -7.38 -41.89 15.10
CA ASN A 4 -6.27 -40.94 15.21
C ASN A 4 -5.92 -40.30 13.86
N ASN A 5 -6.73 -40.54 12.82
CA ASN A 5 -6.65 -39.80 11.57
C ASN A 5 -7.56 -38.57 11.64
N GLU A 6 -7.36 -37.76 12.67
CA GLU A 6 -7.84 -36.38 12.67
C GLU A 6 -7.24 -35.71 11.43
N ILE A 7 -8.07 -34.95 10.72
CA ILE A 7 -7.76 -34.41 9.39
C ILE A 7 -6.78 -33.25 9.59
N ALA A 8 -5.53 -33.57 9.90
CA ALA A 8 -4.43 -32.63 9.89
C ALA A 8 -4.04 -32.37 8.44
N ASP A 9 -3.88 -31.09 8.11
CA ASP A 9 -3.30 -30.65 6.85
C ASP A 9 -2.00 -31.40 6.60
N ARG A 10 -1.92 -32.10 5.46
CA ARG A 10 -0.76 -32.91 5.11
C ARG A 10 0.28 -32.04 4.42
N THR A 11 1.48 -32.00 4.97
CA THR A 11 2.62 -31.27 4.41
C THR A 11 3.49 -32.20 3.56
N LEU A 12 3.73 -31.83 2.31
CA LEU A 12 4.73 -32.45 1.45
C LEU A 12 6.10 -31.79 1.68
N ALA A 13 6.99 -32.47 2.38
CA ALA A 13 8.34 -31.97 2.68
C ALA A 13 9.37 -32.26 1.58
N ASN A 14 9.03 -33.14 0.64
CA ASN A 14 9.92 -33.52 -0.45
C ASN A 14 10.14 -32.36 -1.42
N LYS A 15 11.34 -32.29 -2.00
CA LYS A 15 11.58 -31.44 -3.16
C LYS A 15 10.63 -31.83 -4.29
N LEU A 16 9.94 -30.86 -4.86
CA LEU A 16 9.03 -31.04 -5.98
C LEU A 16 9.69 -30.55 -7.26
N ARG A 17 9.91 -31.47 -8.22
CA ARG A 17 10.37 -31.12 -9.56
C ARG A 17 9.18 -31.16 -10.53
N VAL A 18 8.84 -30.00 -11.09
CA VAL A 18 7.65 -29.80 -11.92
C VAL A 18 8.01 -29.93 -13.41
N GLN A 19 7.82 -31.11 -13.98
CA GLN A 19 8.14 -31.42 -15.39
C GLN A 19 7.01 -31.13 -16.38
N GLY A 20 5.79 -30.90 -15.89
CA GLY A 20 4.59 -30.56 -16.66
C GLY A 20 3.79 -29.47 -15.95
N ASP A 21 2.68 -29.04 -16.55
CA ASP A 21 1.71 -28.21 -15.84
C ASP A 21 1.04 -29.02 -14.71
N VAL A 22 0.70 -28.37 -13.61
CA VAL A 22 0.22 -29.02 -12.38
C VAL A 22 -1.09 -28.42 -11.94
N THR A 23 -2.03 -29.28 -11.53
CA THR A 23 -3.21 -28.85 -10.78
C THR A 23 -2.99 -29.13 -9.30
N LEU A 24 -3.16 -28.10 -8.46
CA LEU A 24 -2.99 -28.15 -7.01
C LEU A 24 -4.36 -28.22 -6.31
N GLY A 25 -4.44 -29.09 -5.31
CA GLY A 25 -5.63 -29.27 -4.49
C GLY A 25 -6.71 -30.11 -5.15
N LEU A 26 -6.80 -31.40 -4.80
CA LEU A 26 -7.99 -32.21 -5.05
C LEU A 26 -8.85 -32.23 -3.78
N GLY A 27 -10.16 -32.01 -3.93
CA GLY A 27 -11.09 -31.96 -2.80
C GLY A 27 -11.15 -30.60 -2.09
N ILE A 28 -11.31 -30.61 -0.77
CA ILE A 28 -11.62 -29.41 0.02
C ILE A 28 -10.46 -28.89 0.89
N TYR A 29 -9.31 -29.58 0.90
CA TYR A 29 -8.16 -29.22 1.75
C TYR A 29 -7.07 -28.44 1.00
N THR A 30 -6.45 -27.50 1.70
CA THR A 30 -5.30 -26.73 1.22
C THR A 30 -4.09 -27.66 1.06
N SER A 31 -3.30 -27.47 0.01
CA SER A 31 -2.04 -28.21 -0.18
C SER A 31 -0.88 -27.46 0.49
N TYR A 32 -0.14 -28.13 1.37
CA TYR A 32 1.03 -27.54 2.05
C TYR A 32 2.31 -28.18 1.53
N LEU A 33 3.21 -27.38 0.97
CA LEU A 33 4.49 -27.84 0.44
C LEU A 33 5.62 -27.11 1.17
N SER A 34 6.42 -27.84 1.92
CA SER A 34 7.57 -27.27 2.63
C SER A 34 8.91 -27.59 1.96
N GLY A 35 8.94 -28.56 1.04
CA GLY A 35 10.10 -28.78 0.18
C GLY A 35 10.21 -27.73 -0.93
N ASP A 36 11.42 -27.50 -1.41
CA ASP A 36 11.67 -26.62 -2.55
C ASP A 36 10.95 -27.10 -3.81
N VAL A 37 10.52 -26.15 -4.64
CA VAL A 37 9.86 -26.38 -5.93
C VAL A 37 10.79 -25.92 -7.06
N ASP A 38 11.03 -26.80 -8.03
CA ASP A 38 11.81 -26.52 -9.23
C ASP A 38 10.90 -26.59 -10.47
N LEU A 39 10.71 -25.46 -11.17
CA LEU A 39 9.90 -25.36 -12.39
C LEU A 39 10.66 -25.81 -13.65
N THR A 40 11.88 -26.30 -13.47
CA THR A 40 12.75 -26.91 -14.48
C THR A 40 13.10 -26.01 -15.67
N GLY A 41 13.12 -24.70 -15.47
CA GLY A 41 13.55 -23.73 -16.49
C GLY A 41 12.52 -23.42 -17.58
N THR A 42 11.31 -23.99 -17.51
CA THR A 42 10.24 -23.76 -18.48
C THR A 42 9.10 -22.95 -17.85
N SER A 43 8.21 -22.39 -18.67
CA SER A 43 6.95 -21.84 -18.16
C SER A 43 6.04 -22.96 -17.67
N ARG A 44 5.62 -22.87 -16.41
CA ARG A 44 4.71 -23.84 -15.79
C ARG A 44 3.40 -23.19 -15.41
N THR A 45 2.30 -23.82 -15.81
CA THR A 45 0.98 -23.49 -15.31
C THR A 45 0.72 -24.23 -14.02
N LEU A 46 0.43 -23.49 -12.95
CA LEU A 46 -0.13 -24.01 -11.72
C LEU A 46 -1.61 -23.64 -11.67
N THR A 47 -2.47 -24.64 -11.79
CA THR A 47 -3.93 -24.49 -11.71
C THR A 47 -4.37 -24.78 -10.28
N LEU A 48 -5.08 -23.85 -9.65
CA LEU A 48 -5.65 -24.04 -8.32
C LEU A 48 -7.07 -24.60 -8.42
N SER A 49 -7.21 -25.88 -8.11
CA SER A 49 -8.52 -26.48 -7.78
C SER A 49 -8.84 -26.28 -6.29
N ASN A 50 -7.81 -26.19 -5.44
CA ASN A 50 -7.90 -25.60 -4.11
C ASN A 50 -6.69 -24.72 -3.79
N SER A 51 -6.71 -24.02 -2.65
CA SER A 51 -5.59 -23.20 -2.22
C SER A 51 -4.33 -24.04 -1.97
N ALA A 52 -3.17 -23.41 -2.16
CA ALA A 52 -1.88 -24.04 -1.92
C ALA A 52 -0.92 -23.06 -1.21
N ILE A 53 -0.02 -23.62 -0.40
CA ILE A 53 1.00 -22.87 0.33
C ILE A 53 2.35 -23.50 0.02
N PHE A 54 3.26 -22.71 -0.54
CA PHE A 54 4.65 -23.08 -0.80
C PHE A 54 5.56 -22.38 0.21
N ASN A 55 5.98 -23.11 1.23
CA ASN A 55 6.94 -22.65 2.23
C ASN A 55 8.40 -22.86 1.78
N GLY A 56 8.64 -23.85 0.92
CA GLY A 56 9.92 -24.01 0.23
C GLY A 56 10.12 -22.93 -0.84
N SER A 57 11.37 -22.78 -1.30
CA SER A 57 11.68 -21.83 -2.38
C SER A 57 11.19 -22.35 -3.73
N VAL A 58 10.66 -21.47 -4.57
CA VAL A 58 10.33 -21.77 -5.97
C VAL A 58 11.46 -21.27 -6.87
N SER A 59 12.00 -22.15 -7.71
CA SER A 59 13.20 -21.88 -8.50
C SER A 59 13.03 -22.26 -9.98
N ASN A 60 13.85 -21.63 -10.82
CA ASN A 60 13.91 -21.81 -12.27
C ASN A 60 12.60 -21.48 -13.01
N GLY A 61 12.69 -21.23 -14.32
CA GLY A 61 11.53 -21.06 -15.18
C GLY A 61 10.63 -19.87 -14.83
N THR A 62 9.43 -19.86 -15.42
CA THR A 62 8.38 -18.86 -15.20
C THR A 62 7.12 -19.50 -14.64
N LEU A 63 6.30 -18.70 -13.96
CA LEU A 63 5.07 -19.15 -13.33
C LEU A 63 3.85 -18.53 -14.00
N ARG A 64 2.89 -19.37 -14.38
CA ARG A 64 1.52 -18.97 -14.70
C ARG A 64 0.58 -19.53 -13.64
N LEU A 65 -0.08 -18.66 -12.88
CA LEU A 65 -1.10 -19.04 -11.91
C LEU A 65 -2.48 -18.97 -12.58
N VAL A 66 -3.29 -20.02 -12.42
CA VAL A 66 -4.66 -20.07 -12.93
C VAL A 66 -5.59 -20.58 -11.85
N SER A 67 -6.78 -20.00 -11.76
CA SER A 67 -7.87 -20.51 -10.92
C SER A 67 -9.20 -20.17 -11.59
N THR A 68 -10.18 -21.06 -11.46
CA THR A 68 -11.58 -20.77 -11.86
C THR A 68 -12.37 -20.07 -10.75
N SER A 69 -11.79 -19.96 -9.55
CA SER A 69 -12.39 -19.30 -8.39
C SER A 69 -11.52 -18.12 -7.94
N PRO A 70 -12.12 -16.93 -7.73
CA PRO A 70 -11.39 -15.75 -7.29
C PRO A 70 -10.88 -15.85 -5.85
N THR A 71 -11.38 -16.80 -5.05
CA THR A 71 -11.03 -16.94 -3.62
C THR A 71 -9.91 -17.95 -3.37
N ARG A 72 -9.52 -18.76 -4.38
CA ARG A 72 -8.39 -19.68 -4.24
C ARG A 72 -7.09 -18.92 -4.31
N PHE A 73 -6.16 -19.31 -3.44
CA PHE A 73 -4.87 -18.64 -3.34
C PHE A 73 -3.68 -19.59 -3.46
N LEU A 74 -2.58 -19.07 -3.99
CA LEU A 74 -1.25 -19.64 -3.84
C LEU A 74 -0.45 -18.71 -2.93
N ALA A 75 0.00 -19.19 -1.78
CA ALA A 75 0.89 -18.42 -0.92
C ALA A 75 2.35 -18.80 -1.17
N LEU A 76 3.20 -17.79 -1.39
CA LEU A 76 4.64 -17.94 -1.55
C LEU A 76 5.35 -17.49 -0.26
N GLY A 77 5.68 -18.45 0.60
CA GLY A 77 6.39 -18.26 1.87
C GLY A 77 7.91 -18.37 1.77
N GLY A 78 8.43 -19.02 0.72
CA GLY A 78 9.87 -19.13 0.47
C GLY A 78 10.50 -17.87 -0.15
N SER A 79 11.83 -17.80 -0.11
CA SER A 79 12.61 -16.81 -0.88
C SER A 79 12.79 -17.33 -2.31
N ASN A 80 12.00 -16.82 -3.25
CA ASN A 80 11.88 -17.44 -4.57
C ASN A 80 12.89 -16.89 -5.59
N GLN A 81 13.23 -17.74 -6.55
CA GLN A 81 14.22 -17.52 -7.60
C GLN A 81 13.73 -17.90 -9.01
N PHE A 82 12.46 -18.27 -9.19
CA PHE A 82 11.87 -18.28 -10.53
C PHE A 82 11.96 -16.87 -11.12
N SER A 83 12.13 -16.79 -12.43
CA SER A 83 12.57 -15.56 -13.07
C SER A 83 11.85 -15.31 -14.38
N GLY A 84 11.74 -14.03 -14.76
CA GLY A 84 11.07 -13.63 -15.98
C GLY A 84 9.60 -13.27 -15.72
N VAL A 85 8.72 -13.65 -16.65
CA VAL A 85 7.32 -13.26 -16.62
C VAL A 85 6.53 -14.07 -15.58
N LEU A 86 5.83 -13.38 -14.67
CA LEU A 86 4.77 -13.93 -13.84
C LEU A 86 3.41 -13.64 -14.49
N ASN A 87 2.65 -14.69 -14.80
CA ASN A 87 1.34 -14.58 -15.42
C ASN A 87 0.24 -14.92 -14.40
N LEU A 88 -0.49 -13.91 -13.94
CA LEU A 88 -1.62 -14.06 -13.04
C LEU A 88 -2.90 -14.21 -13.88
N GLY A 89 -3.25 -15.45 -14.23
CA GLY A 89 -4.42 -15.80 -15.04
C GLY A 89 -5.72 -15.99 -14.25
N GLY A 90 -5.64 -16.16 -12.93
CA GLY A 90 -6.78 -16.28 -12.02
C GLY A 90 -6.35 -16.60 -10.59
N GLY A 91 -7.27 -16.40 -9.64
CA GLY A 91 -7.02 -16.62 -8.21
C GLY A 91 -6.15 -15.53 -7.57
N LEU A 92 -5.71 -15.76 -6.33
CA LEU A 92 -4.92 -14.83 -5.53
C LEU A 92 -3.49 -15.35 -5.32
N LEU A 93 -2.48 -14.57 -5.71
CA LEU A 93 -1.09 -14.85 -5.35
C LEU A 93 -0.73 -14.09 -4.06
N VAL A 94 -0.58 -14.78 -2.94
CA VAL A 94 -0.27 -14.17 -1.64
C VAL A 94 1.24 -14.14 -1.42
N LEU A 95 1.80 -12.94 -1.27
CA LEU A 95 3.24 -12.73 -1.06
C LEU A 95 3.57 -12.82 0.44
N SER A 96 3.99 -14.00 0.91
CA SER A 96 4.25 -14.26 2.33
C SER A 96 5.74 -14.12 2.69
N ASN A 97 6.57 -13.59 1.79
CA ASN A 97 8.00 -13.38 1.99
C ASN A 97 8.49 -12.11 1.25
N GLN A 98 9.41 -11.36 1.84
CA GLN A 98 10.00 -10.14 1.23
C GLN A 98 10.65 -10.41 -0.15
N HIS A 99 11.11 -11.64 -0.39
CA HIS A 99 11.73 -12.07 -1.65
C HIS A 99 10.80 -12.96 -2.48
N ALA A 100 9.48 -12.87 -2.28
CA ALA A 100 8.53 -13.75 -2.95
C ALA A 100 8.60 -13.66 -4.48
N LEU A 101 8.91 -12.48 -5.04
CA LEU A 101 8.95 -12.21 -6.49
C LEU A 101 10.33 -11.73 -6.99
N ARG A 102 11.44 -12.03 -6.28
CA ARG A 102 12.76 -11.41 -6.53
C ARG A 102 13.28 -11.54 -7.97
N GLY A 103 12.99 -12.66 -8.64
CA GLY A 103 13.42 -12.89 -10.04
C GLY A 103 12.43 -12.42 -11.10
N VAL A 104 11.24 -11.96 -10.72
CA VAL A 104 10.18 -11.59 -11.66
C VAL A 104 10.53 -10.26 -12.34
N THR A 105 10.48 -10.25 -13.66
CA THR A 105 10.80 -9.07 -14.47
C THR A 105 9.56 -8.37 -15.02
N GLN A 106 8.42 -9.08 -15.06
CA GLN A 106 7.14 -8.52 -15.50
C GLN A 106 5.98 -9.33 -14.90
N ILE A 107 4.89 -8.66 -14.53
CA ILE A 107 3.64 -9.25 -14.06
C ILE A 107 2.55 -8.96 -15.10
N LEU A 108 1.95 -10.02 -15.64
CA LEU A 108 0.75 -9.91 -16.49
C LEU A 108 -0.48 -10.27 -15.66
N PHE A 109 -1.48 -9.41 -15.72
CA PHE A 109 -2.79 -9.63 -15.10
C PHE A 109 -3.78 -10.12 -16.16
N ASN A 110 -3.60 -11.36 -16.58
CA ASN A 110 -4.42 -12.00 -17.60
C ASN A 110 -5.68 -12.61 -16.96
N GLY A 111 -6.73 -12.78 -17.76
CA GLY A 111 -8.04 -13.25 -17.29
C GLY A 111 -9.09 -12.15 -17.43
N ASN A 112 -10.37 -12.53 -17.36
CA ASN A 112 -11.48 -11.61 -17.59
C ASN A 112 -11.72 -10.69 -16.37
N SER A 113 -12.71 -9.79 -16.46
CA SER A 113 -13.03 -8.84 -15.38
C SER A 113 -13.50 -9.52 -14.07
N THR A 114 -13.97 -10.78 -14.11
CA THR A 114 -14.56 -11.48 -12.96
C THR A 114 -13.65 -12.50 -12.29
N ASN A 115 -12.72 -13.12 -13.03
CA ASN A 115 -11.87 -14.23 -12.58
C ASN A 115 -10.37 -14.00 -12.87
N GLY A 116 -9.95 -12.78 -13.21
CA GLY A 116 -8.53 -12.50 -13.44
C GLY A 116 -7.68 -12.60 -12.16
N GLY A 117 -6.38 -12.83 -12.34
CA GLY A 117 -5.48 -13.04 -11.21
C GLY A 117 -5.26 -11.78 -10.39
N THR A 118 -5.12 -11.95 -9.07
CA THR A 118 -4.94 -10.88 -8.09
C THR A 118 -3.59 -11.01 -7.38
N LEU A 119 -2.88 -9.89 -7.23
CA LEU A 119 -1.66 -9.81 -6.44
C LEU A 119 -2.02 -9.48 -4.99
N GLY A 120 -1.78 -10.41 -4.08
CA GLY A 120 -2.07 -10.27 -2.65
C GLY A 120 -0.84 -9.87 -1.84
N LEU A 121 -0.89 -8.69 -1.25
CA LEU A 121 0.14 -8.17 -0.35
C LEU A 121 -0.07 -8.69 1.07
N THR A 122 0.99 -8.68 1.86
CA THR A 122 0.94 -9.02 3.30
C THR A 122 1.91 -8.13 4.08
N ALA A 123 1.91 -8.23 5.41
CA ALA A 123 2.93 -7.58 6.24
C ALA A 123 4.35 -8.10 5.94
N SER A 124 4.49 -9.32 5.42
CA SER A 124 5.78 -9.88 5.00
C SER A 124 6.26 -9.32 3.66
N ASN A 125 5.35 -8.78 2.84
CA ASN A 125 5.68 -8.19 1.55
C ASN A 125 4.57 -7.25 1.07
N ASN A 126 4.84 -5.95 1.21
CA ASN A 126 4.04 -4.85 0.69
C ASN A 126 4.87 -3.95 -0.25
N ALA A 127 5.94 -4.50 -0.85
CA ALA A 127 6.80 -3.79 -1.77
C ALA A 127 6.01 -3.29 -3.01
N ASP A 128 6.45 -2.18 -3.57
CA ASP A 128 5.87 -1.63 -4.79
C ASP A 128 6.37 -2.40 -6.02
N TYR A 129 5.46 -3.18 -6.62
CA TYR A 129 5.70 -3.93 -7.86
C TYR A 129 5.15 -3.23 -9.12
N SER A 130 4.61 -2.01 -9.00
CA SER A 130 3.99 -1.30 -10.12
C SER A 130 4.92 -1.09 -11.31
N ALA A 131 6.23 -0.95 -11.08
CA ALA A 131 7.23 -0.78 -12.13
C ALA A 131 7.36 -1.98 -13.08
N ILE A 132 6.93 -3.16 -12.64
CA ILE A 132 6.98 -4.39 -13.44
C ILE A 132 5.59 -4.86 -13.88
N PHE A 133 4.53 -4.08 -13.64
CA PHE A 133 3.21 -4.41 -14.20
C PHE A 133 3.24 -4.20 -15.72
N SER A 134 2.72 -5.18 -16.47
CA SER A 134 2.64 -5.09 -17.93
C SER A 134 1.78 -3.89 -18.34
N SER A 135 2.17 -3.23 -19.44
CA SER A 135 1.41 -2.14 -20.05
C SER A 135 0.71 -2.54 -21.36
N ALA A 136 0.60 -3.85 -21.61
CA ALA A 136 -0.11 -4.37 -22.77
C ALA A 136 -1.60 -3.96 -22.75
N ASP A 137 -2.29 -4.10 -23.87
CA ASP A 137 -3.75 -3.95 -23.94
C ASP A 137 -4.43 -4.97 -22.99
N LEU A 138 -5.57 -4.58 -22.43
CA LEU A 138 -6.45 -5.42 -21.61
C LEU A 138 -5.78 -6.00 -20.33
N GLN A 139 -4.90 -5.26 -19.68
CA GLN A 139 -4.38 -5.66 -18.36
C GLN A 139 -5.40 -5.31 -17.27
N ASN A 140 -5.83 -6.33 -16.53
CA ASN A 140 -6.78 -6.16 -15.43
C ASN A 140 -6.04 -6.12 -14.10
N TYR A 141 -5.40 -5.00 -13.79
CA TYR A 141 -4.63 -4.81 -12.56
C TYR A 141 -5.51 -5.09 -11.35
N ARG A 142 -5.15 -6.09 -10.54
CA ARG A 142 -5.87 -6.42 -9.30
C ARG A 142 -4.89 -6.53 -8.15
N VAL A 143 -5.11 -5.71 -7.13
CA VAL A 143 -4.28 -5.69 -5.93
C VAL A 143 -5.16 -5.87 -4.71
N ASP A 144 -4.91 -6.96 -3.98
CA ASP A 144 -5.43 -7.14 -2.63
C ASP A 144 -4.38 -6.68 -1.64
N THR A 145 -4.73 -5.70 -0.81
CA THR A 145 -3.82 -5.17 0.21
C THR A 145 -3.63 -6.09 1.41
N GLY A 146 -4.44 -7.14 1.59
CA GLY A 146 -4.30 -8.06 2.73
C GLY A 146 -4.39 -7.40 4.11
N GLY A 147 -4.90 -6.17 4.18
CA GLY A 147 -4.94 -5.36 5.40
C GLY A 147 -3.72 -4.48 5.66
N VAL A 148 -2.74 -4.43 4.77
CA VAL A 148 -1.56 -3.56 4.90
C VAL A 148 -1.61 -2.35 3.98
N ASP A 149 -1.04 -1.24 4.43
CA ASP A 149 -0.90 -0.05 3.58
C ASP A 149 0.22 -0.25 2.54
N SER A 150 -0.02 0.21 1.32
CA SER A 150 0.93 0.13 0.21
C SER A 150 0.75 1.28 -0.78
N THR A 151 1.73 1.46 -1.66
CA THR A 151 1.76 2.50 -2.69
C THR A 151 2.15 1.86 -4.02
N LEU A 152 1.45 2.23 -5.11
CA LEU A 152 1.86 1.94 -6.48
C LEU A 152 2.38 3.23 -7.11
N ALA A 153 3.68 3.47 -7.04
CA ALA A 153 4.29 4.74 -7.41
C ALA A 153 4.57 4.90 -8.91
N THR A 154 4.46 3.83 -9.69
CA THR A 154 4.64 3.87 -11.15
C THR A 154 3.31 4.02 -11.87
N SER A 155 3.30 4.80 -12.95
CA SER A 155 2.12 4.97 -13.80
C SER A 155 1.68 3.62 -14.38
N LEU A 156 0.43 3.25 -14.11
CA LEU A 156 -0.20 2.06 -14.66
C LEU A 156 -0.87 2.41 -15.99
N GLY A 157 -0.30 1.95 -17.10
CA GLY A 157 -0.82 2.22 -18.43
C GLY A 157 -1.26 0.96 -19.13
N SER A 158 -2.55 0.87 -19.47
CA SER A 158 -3.08 -0.22 -20.28
C SER A 158 -4.34 0.23 -21.00
N THR A 159 -4.27 0.25 -22.34
CA THR A 159 -5.47 0.46 -23.16
C THR A 159 -6.49 -0.62 -22.80
N ASN A 160 -7.74 -0.22 -22.59
CA ASN A 160 -8.85 -1.07 -22.14
C ASN A 160 -8.59 -1.85 -20.84
N GLY A 161 -7.49 -1.57 -20.14
CA GLY A 161 -7.13 -2.21 -18.89
C GLY A 161 -7.95 -1.67 -17.74
N THR A 162 -8.24 -2.53 -16.77
CA THR A 162 -8.99 -2.19 -15.56
C THR A 162 -8.07 -2.15 -14.35
N PHE A 163 -8.51 -1.47 -13.31
CA PHE A 163 -7.87 -1.48 -11.99
C PHE A 163 -8.87 -1.92 -10.92
N SER A 164 -8.49 -2.83 -10.03
CA SER A 164 -9.31 -3.22 -8.89
C SER A 164 -8.48 -3.28 -7.61
N LYS A 165 -9.01 -2.68 -6.57
CA LYS A 165 -8.44 -2.66 -5.22
C LYS A 165 -9.36 -3.45 -4.28
N SER A 166 -8.81 -4.46 -3.61
CA SER A 166 -9.44 -5.19 -2.51
C SER A 166 -8.56 -5.21 -1.25
N GLY A 167 -9.03 -5.90 -0.21
CA GLY A 167 -8.37 -5.94 1.10
C GLY A 167 -8.58 -4.67 1.91
N LEU A 168 -8.38 -4.76 3.23
CA LEU A 168 -8.76 -3.71 4.18
C LEU A 168 -7.77 -2.53 4.26
N GLY A 169 -6.55 -2.68 3.72
CA GLY A 169 -5.51 -1.66 3.81
C GLY A 169 -5.75 -0.46 2.89
N THR A 170 -4.99 0.61 3.10
CA THR A 170 -4.93 1.76 2.21
C THR A 170 -4.01 1.47 1.03
N LEU A 171 -4.52 1.61 -0.20
CA LEU A 171 -3.66 1.68 -1.39
C LEU A 171 -3.54 3.12 -1.86
N THR A 172 -2.32 3.61 -2.01
CA THR A 172 -2.04 4.95 -2.52
C THR A 172 -1.67 4.89 -4.00
N LEU A 173 -2.36 5.70 -4.81
CA LEU A 173 -2.05 5.97 -6.22
C LEU A 173 -1.57 7.43 -6.35
N PRO A 174 -0.26 7.69 -6.23
CA PRO A 174 0.27 9.05 -6.13
C PRO A 174 0.50 9.72 -7.50
N VAL A 175 0.38 8.98 -8.60
CA VAL A 175 0.72 9.43 -9.95
C VAL A 175 -0.47 9.37 -10.90
N ALA A 176 -0.32 10.00 -12.07
CA ALA A 176 -1.26 9.83 -13.17
C ALA A 176 -1.22 8.39 -13.71
N ASN A 177 -2.38 7.76 -13.85
CA ASN A 177 -2.52 6.46 -14.48
C ASN A 177 -3.19 6.59 -15.85
N LEU A 178 -2.89 5.66 -16.75
CA LEU A 178 -3.28 5.67 -18.16
C LEU A 178 -4.14 4.45 -18.54
N PHE A 179 -4.61 3.68 -17.57
CA PHE A 179 -5.59 2.63 -17.82
C PHE A 179 -6.95 3.24 -18.19
N SER A 180 -7.63 2.66 -19.18
CA SER A 180 -8.85 3.26 -19.77
C SER A 180 -10.11 2.42 -19.61
N GLY A 181 -10.01 1.20 -19.09
CA GLY A 181 -11.13 0.28 -18.87
C GLY A 181 -11.93 0.53 -17.57
N GLY A 182 -11.45 1.43 -16.71
CA GLY A 182 -12.10 1.80 -15.44
C GLY A 182 -11.40 1.28 -14.20
N ALA A 183 -11.88 1.71 -13.04
CA ALA A 183 -11.37 1.35 -11.73
C ALA A 183 -12.49 0.85 -10.80
N THR A 184 -12.19 -0.11 -9.93
CA THR A 184 -13.14 -0.66 -8.96
C THR A 184 -12.53 -0.63 -7.56
N LEU A 185 -13.24 -0.05 -6.60
CA LEU A 185 -12.92 -0.14 -5.19
C LEU A 185 -13.84 -1.19 -4.54
N ALA A 186 -13.25 -2.36 -4.26
CA ALA A 186 -13.92 -3.52 -3.68
C ALA A 186 -13.47 -3.80 -2.24
N GLY A 187 -12.76 -2.87 -1.57
CA GLY A 187 -12.38 -3.03 -0.18
C GLY A 187 -11.37 -2.00 0.32
N GLY A 188 -11.48 -1.66 1.61
CA GLY A 188 -10.53 -0.79 2.32
C GLY A 188 -10.56 0.66 1.84
N ARG A 189 -9.39 1.30 1.84
CA ARG A 189 -9.22 2.71 1.50
C ARG A 189 -8.40 2.90 0.22
N LEU A 190 -8.81 3.83 -0.63
CA LEU A 190 -8.06 4.25 -1.81
C LEU A 190 -7.66 5.72 -1.69
N ALA A 191 -6.35 5.97 -1.60
CA ALA A 191 -5.79 7.31 -1.50
C ALA A 191 -5.29 7.79 -2.88
N LEU A 192 -5.85 8.89 -3.38
CA LEU A 192 -5.60 9.44 -4.70
C LEU A 192 -4.69 10.66 -4.59
N GLY A 193 -3.44 10.55 -5.03
CA GLY A 193 -2.45 11.63 -5.01
C GLY A 193 -2.35 12.44 -6.30
N HIS A 194 -3.16 12.11 -7.32
CA HIS A 194 -3.15 12.81 -8.60
C HIS A 194 -4.56 12.92 -9.20
N ASN A 195 -4.83 13.98 -9.97
CA ASN A 195 -6.13 14.22 -10.61
C ASN A 195 -6.54 13.12 -11.61
N GLN A 196 -5.55 12.39 -12.13
CA GLN A 196 -5.71 11.26 -13.06
C GLN A 196 -5.32 9.92 -12.42
N ALA A 197 -5.35 9.83 -11.08
CA ALA A 197 -4.99 8.59 -10.38
C ALA A 197 -5.90 7.40 -10.73
N LEU A 198 -7.14 7.65 -11.16
CA LEU A 198 -8.11 6.61 -11.55
C LEU A 198 -8.17 6.33 -13.06
N GLY A 199 -7.23 6.85 -13.86
CA GLY A 199 -7.28 6.69 -15.31
C GLY A 199 -8.44 7.46 -15.94
N THR A 200 -8.97 6.95 -17.06
CA THR A 200 -10.04 7.64 -17.84
C THR A 200 -11.36 6.88 -17.90
N GLY A 201 -11.44 5.67 -17.33
CA GLY A 201 -12.66 4.87 -17.34
C GLY A 201 -13.59 5.17 -16.15
N GLU A 202 -14.74 4.48 -16.11
CA GLU A 202 -15.67 4.56 -14.99
C GLU A 202 -15.02 4.11 -13.68
N PHE A 203 -15.34 4.79 -12.58
CA PHE A 203 -14.95 4.37 -11.24
C PHE A 203 -16.15 3.78 -10.50
N LEU A 204 -16.08 2.50 -10.16
CA LEU A 204 -17.09 1.73 -9.47
C LEU A 204 -16.72 1.50 -8.00
N VAL A 205 -17.68 1.67 -7.11
CA VAL A 205 -17.59 1.24 -5.71
C VAL A 205 -18.46 -0.02 -5.56
N ASP A 206 -17.81 -1.16 -5.34
CA ASP A 206 -18.47 -2.49 -5.39
C ASP A 206 -18.79 -3.06 -3.99
N GLN A 207 -18.37 -2.37 -2.93
CA GLN A 207 -18.64 -2.79 -1.54
C GLN A 207 -19.06 -1.61 -0.66
N SER A 208 -19.80 -1.93 0.41
CA SER A 208 -20.09 -0.99 1.50
C SER A 208 -18.88 -0.83 2.42
N GLY A 209 -18.76 0.32 3.09
CA GLY A 209 -17.70 0.56 4.08
C GLY A 209 -16.30 0.78 3.50
N VAL A 210 -16.20 1.10 2.21
CA VAL A 210 -14.95 1.53 1.59
C VAL A 210 -14.75 3.04 1.74
N GLU A 211 -13.49 3.48 1.68
CA GLU A 211 -13.13 4.89 1.80
C GLU A 211 -12.32 5.38 0.59
N ILE A 212 -12.56 6.61 0.17
CA ILE A 212 -11.79 7.29 -0.88
C ILE A 212 -11.26 8.59 -0.29
N GLU A 213 -9.95 8.79 -0.39
CA GLU A 213 -9.30 10.00 0.09
C GLU A 213 -8.57 10.68 -1.07
N ALA A 214 -8.88 11.94 -1.36
CA ALA A 214 -8.04 12.77 -2.21
C ALA A 214 -6.92 13.35 -1.34
N LEU A 215 -5.67 12.96 -1.62
CA LEU A 215 -4.52 13.51 -0.92
C LEU A 215 -4.34 14.95 -1.36
N VAL A 216 -4.45 15.88 -0.41
CA VAL A 216 -4.24 17.30 -0.69
C VAL A 216 -2.75 17.51 -0.95
N PRO A 217 -2.34 18.04 -2.13
CA PRO A 217 -0.98 18.50 -2.32
C PRO A 217 -0.73 19.58 -1.27
N HIS A 218 0.22 19.36 -0.36
CA HIS A 218 0.52 20.31 0.71
C HIS A 218 0.65 21.71 0.07
N PRO A 219 -0.21 22.68 0.43
CA PRO A 219 -0.03 24.02 -0.08
C PRO A 219 1.30 24.50 0.50
N CYS A 220 2.30 24.65 -0.35
CA CYS A 220 3.49 25.42 -0.03
C CYS A 220 3.00 26.67 0.70
N ARG A 221 3.37 26.84 1.97
CA ARG A 221 3.13 28.07 2.72
C ARG A 221 3.69 29.19 1.85
N ARG A 222 2.83 29.90 1.11
CA ARG A 222 3.23 31.16 0.50
C ARG A 222 3.63 32.03 1.69
N ARG A 223 4.93 32.25 1.89
CA ARG A 223 5.39 33.37 2.72
C ARG A 223 4.67 34.58 2.13
N LYS A 224 3.73 35.18 2.87
CA LYS A 224 3.18 36.48 2.50
C LYS A 224 4.40 37.36 2.19
N PRO A 225 4.49 38.01 1.02
CA PRO A 225 5.46 39.08 0.84
C PRO A 225 5.24 40.04 2.01
N GLY A 226 6.28 40.25 2.82
CA GLY A 226 6.20 41.19 3.94
C GLY A 226 5.75 42.53 3.38
N PHE A 227 4.64 43.05 3.91
CA PHE A 227 4.28 44.45 3.73
C PHE A 227 5.43 45.27 4.34
N LEU A 228 6.37 45.73 3.49
CA LEU A 228 7.27 46.82 3.84
C LEU A 228 6.38 48.04 4.06
N SER A 229 6.11 48.33 5.32
CA SER A 229 5.52 49.61 5.74
C SER A 229 6.46 50.71 5.24
N GLN A 230 6.03 51.46 4.23
CA GLN A 230 6.67 52.72 3.88
C GLN A 230 6.47 53.66 5.08
N GLN A 231 7.46 53.75 5.95
CA GLN A 231 7.55 54.87 6.87
C GLN A 231 7.77 56.14 6.05
N HIS A 232 6.77 57.00 6.11
CA HIS A 232 6.78 58.39 5.66
C HIS A 232 8.07 59.09 6.16
N GLY A 233 8.96 59.45 5.23
CA GLY A 233 10.10 60.31 5.53
C GLY A 233 9.60 61.71 5.92
N ARG A 234 9.88 62.14 7.15
CA ARG A 234 9.77 63.54 7.55
C ARG A 234 11.02 64.30 7.09
N PRO A 235 10.90 65.57 6.68
CA PRO A 235 12.03 66.31 6.13
C PRO A 235 13.03 66.74 7.22
N HIS A 236 14.30 66.68 6.82
CA HIS A 236 15.48 67.21 7.50
C HIS A 236 15.31 68.67 7.94
N PRO A 237 15.88 69.02 9.11
CA PRO A 237 16.60 70.29 9.22
C PRO A 237 17.99 70.10 9.85
N GLU A 238 19.03 70.54 9.14
CA GLU A 238 20.25 71.08 9.74
C GLU A 238 19.96 72.49 10.28
N PRO A 239 20.62 73.02 11.34
CA PRO A 239 22.07 73.27 11.32
C PRO A 239 22.84 73.25 12.66
N GLY A 240 24.19 73.25 12.56
CA GLY A 240 25.09 74.00 13.46
C GLY A 240 25.69 73.27 14.67
N GLY A 241 27.03 73.39 14.82
CA GLY A 241 27.89 72.75 15.83
C GLY A 241 27.59 73.05 17.30
N THR A 242 28.25 72.43 18.29
CA THR A 242 29.70 72.47 18.58
C THR A 242 30.05 71.41 19.64
N LEU A 243 31.34 71.04 19.74
CA LEU A 243 31.95 70.02 20.62
C LEU A 243 31.53 70.04 22.11
N HIS A 244 31.40 68.86 22.74
CA HIS A 244 32.12 68.48 23.97
C HIS A 244 32.04 66.97 24.25
N GLN A 245 33.16 66.42 24.75
CA GLN A 245 33.47 64.99 25.02
C GLN A 245 32.77 64.40 26.28
N PRO A 246 32.86 63.07 26.52
CA PRO A 246 31.87 62.31 27.29
C PRO A 246 32.19 62.23 28.80
N VAL A 247 31.15 62.13 29.62
CA VAL A 247 31.27 61.69 31.01
C VAL A 247 30.38 60.45 31.19
N GLN A 248 31.03 59.33 31.50
CA GLN A 248 30.35 58.14 32.01
C GLN A 248 29.77 58.44 33.39
N GLN A 249 28.56 57.98 33.66
CA GLN A 249 28.16 57.65 35.03
C GLN A 249 27.22 56.44 35.09
N ARG A 250 27.61 55.59 36.05
CA ARG A 250 27.09 54.32 36.55
C ARG A 250 25.58 54.19 36.76
N LEU A 251 25.16 52.93 36.65
CA LEU A 251 23.90 52.30 37.06
C LEU A 251 23.45 52.61 38.51
N SER A 252 22.13 52.72 38.71
CA SER A 252 21.44 52.26 39.92
C SER A 252 19.97 51.90 39.64
N ASN A 253 19.54 50.82 40.29
CA ASN A 253 18.27 50.09 40.23
C ASN A 253 16.98 50.92 40.39
N GLY A 254 15.85 50.34 39.94
CA GLY A 254 14.52 50.67 40.47
C GLY A 254 13.34 50.18 39.62
N ASP A 255 12.80 49.01 40.01
CA ASP A 255 11.37 48.63 40.02
C ASP A 255 10.65 48.42 38.64
N LEU A 256 9.68 47.51 38.44
CA LEU A 256 8.43 47.27 39.17
C LEU A 256 7.76 45.94 38.70
N TRP A 257 7.16 45.24 39.68
CA TRP A 257 5.99 44.31 39.68
C TRP A 257 6.01 42.91 39.02
N HIS A 258 5.94 41.90 39.89
CA HIS A 258 5.26 40.61 39.70
C HIS A 258 4.29 40.40 40.88
N PHE A 259 3.06 39.99 40.59
CA PHE A 259 2.13 39.42 41.58
C PHE A 259 1.72 38.01 41.11
N PRO A 260 1.87 36.97 41.93
CA PRO A 260 1.17 35.70 41.72
C PRO A 260 0.16 35.41 42.83
N GLY A 261 -0.97 34.82 42.40
CA GLY A 261 -1.49 33.56 42.94
C GLY A 261 -2.01 33.50 44.38
N GLY A 262 -3.32 33.33 44.49
CA GLY A 262 -4.03 32.65 45.58
C GLY A 262 -5.45 32.37 45.11
N GLY A 263 -6.12 31.27 45.37
CA GLY A 263 -5.88 30.12 46.23
C GLY A 263 -7.04 29.14 46.05
N GLU A 264 -6.89 27.99 46.68
CA GLU A 264 -7.70 26.77 46.65
C GLU A 264 -9.22 26.93 46.79
N ARG A 265 -9.97 25.95 46.24
CA ARG A 265 -11.18 25.44 46.92
C ARG A 265 -11.46 23.98 46.60
N SER A 266 -11.40 23.18 47.67
CA SER A 266 -11.99 21.85 47.85
C SER A 266 -13.50 21.89 47.68
N ASP A 267 -14.10 20.89 47.03
CA ASP A 267 -15.34 20.33 47.57
C ASP A 267 -15.62 18.87 47.17
N ARG A 268 -16.20 18.15 48.13
CA ARG A 268 -16.58 16.74 48.08
C ARG A 268 -18.02 16.57 47.56
N GLY A 269 -18.23 15.56 46.73
CA GLY A 269 -19.25 14.54 47.00
C GLY A 269 -20.58 14.53 46.21
N ARG A 270 -21.06 13.28 46.06
CA ARG A 270 -22.39 12.76 45.65
C ARG A 270 -22.65 12.72 44.14
N ASN A 271 -22.79 11.55 43.50
CA ASN A 271 -23.71 10.42 43.67
C ASN A 271 -25.15 10.72 43.15
N GLN A 272 -25.52 10.07 42.04
CA GLN A 272 -26.83 9.60 41.54
C GLN A 272 -26.87 9.72 40.00
N ARG A 273 -26.96 8.65 39.19
CA ARG A 273 -28.03 7.64 39.01
C ARG A 273 -29.26 8.20 38.25
N TYR A 274 -29.35 7.90 36.94
CA TYR A 274 -30.56 7.78 36.08
C TYR A 274 -30.05 7.09 34.78
N LEU A 275 -30.37 5.82 34.47
CA LEU A 275 -31.52 5.34 33.66
C LEU A 275 -31.86 6.36 32.54
N SER A 276 -31.78 6.05 31.25
CA SER A 276 -32.14 4.84 30.49
C SER A 276 -31.44 4.85 29.13
#